data_AF-A0AB38DMS8-F1
#
_entry.id   AF-A0AB38DMS8-F1
#
_cell.length_a   1.000
_cell.length_b   1.000
_cell.length_c   1.000
_cell.angle_alpha   90.00
_cell.angle_beta   90.00
_cell.angle_gamma   90.00
#
_symmetry.space_group_name_H-M   'P 1'
#
loop_
_entity.id
_entity.type
_entity.pdbx_description
1 polymer ?
#
loop_
_entity_poly.entity_id
_entity_poly.type
_entity_poly.pdbx_seq_one_letter_code
_entity_poly.pdbx_strand_id
1 'polypeptide(L)' 'MVNYRELRCARCLKLLAKGSGSVQIKCNRCKTINTFN' A
#
# COMPACT_ATOMS: atom_id res chain seq x y z
N MET A 1 -11.21 3.14 17.66
CA MET A 1 -10.75 1.96 16.88
C MET A 1 -10.12 2.47 15.59
N VAL A 2 -8.82 2.25 15.37
CA VAL A 2 -8.17 2.63 14.11
C VAL A 2 -8.56 1.59 13.05
N ASN A 3 -9.30 2.00 12.03
CA ASN A 3 -9.71 1.09 10.97
C ASN A 3 -8.54 0.90 10.00
N TYR A 4 -7.76 -0.16 10.19
CA TYR A 4 -6.61 -0.46 9.34
C TYR A 4 -7.08 -0.87 7.93
N ARG A 5 -6.74 -0.07 6.92
CA ARG A 5 -6.99 -0.40 5.51
C ARG A 5 -5.86 -1.27 4.96
N GLU A 6 -6.20 -2.16 4.03
CA GLU A 6 -5.21 -2.92 3.28
C GLU A 6 -4.62 -2.05 2.17
N LEU A 7 -3.34 -1.73 2.27
CA LEU A 7 -2.61 -0.96 1.28
C LEU A 7 -2.03 -1.93 0.25
N ARG A 8 -2.72 -2.09 -0.88
CA ARG A 8 -2.35 -3.02 -1.95
C ARG A 8 -1.74 -2.28 -3.12
N CYS A 9 -0.79 -2.94 -3.78
CA CYS A 9 -0.17 -2.37 -4.97
C CYS A 9 -1.21 -2.21 -6.10
N ALA A 10 -1.29 -1.01 -6.69
CA ALA A 10 -2.21 -0.70 -7.78
C ALA A 10 -1.97 -1.54 -9.06
N ARG A 11 -0.75 -2.07 -9.24
CA ARG A 11 -0.37 -2.81 -10.46
C ARG A 11 -0.50 -4.33 -10.34
N CYS A 12 -0.14 -4.90 -9.18
CA CYS A 12 -0.08 -6.36 -9.00
C CYS A 12 -0.93 -6.87 -7.84
N LEU A 13 -1.70 -5.99 -7.19
CA LEU A 13 -2.61 -6.27 -6.08
C LEU A 13 -1.97 -6.92 -4.84
N LYS A 14 -0.63 -7.06 -4.84
CA LYS A 14 0.15 -7.54 -3.71
C LYS A 14 -0.10 -6.63 -2.51
N LEU A 15 -0.42 -7.22 -1.37
CA LEU A 15 -0.52 -6.52 -0.10
C LEU A 15 0.86 -5.96 0.27
N LEU A 16 0.93 -4.65 0.50
CA LEU A 16 2.16 -3.95 0.88
C LEU A 16 2.19 -3.66 2.37
N ALA A 17 1.07 -3.22 2.94
CA ALA A 17 0.93 -2.93 4.37
C ALA A 17 -0.55 -2.98 4.81
N LYS A 18 -0.79 -2.99 6.12
CA LYS A 18 -2.10 -2.70 6.73
C LYS A 18 -1.95 -1.49 7.62
N GLY A 19 -2.72 -0.44 7.37
CA GLY A 19 -2.41 0.87 7.91
C GLY A 19 -3.51 1.90 7.66
N SER A 20 -3.35 3.04 8.28
CA SER A 20 -4.13 4.25 8.02
C SER A 20 -3.16 5.43 8.05
N GLY A 21 -3.26 6.33 7.07
CA GLY A 21 -2.40 7.51 6.95
C GLY A 21 -1.67 7.59 5.60
N SER A 22 -1.03 8.73 5.38
CA SER A 22 -0.32 9.04 4.13
C SER A 22 1.04 8.34 4.08
N VAL A 23 1.21 7.37 3.18
CA VAL A 23 2.45 6.62 3.01
C VAL A 23 2.73 6.30 1.54
N GLN A 24 3.99 6.39 1.15
CA GLN A 24 4.48 5.87 -0.13
C GLN A 24 5.20 4.54 0.06
N ILE A 25 4.76 3.51 -0.66
CA ILE A 25 5.36 2.19 -0.62
C ILE A 25 5.73 1.72 -2.03
N LYS A 26 7.02 1.47 -2.23
CA LYS A 26 7.52 0.82 -3.44
C LYS A 26 7.21 -0.68 -3.37
N CYS A 27 6.46 -1.17 -4.35
CA CYS A 27 6.17 -2.60 -4.45
C CYS A 27 7.44 -3.37 -4.84
N ASN A 28 7.86 -4.34 -4.04
CA ASN A 28 9.07 -5.10 -4.35
C ASN A 28 8.94 -5.97 -5.63
N ARG A 29 7.72 -6.38 -5.99
CA ARG A 29 7.45 -7.25 -7.15
C ARG A 29 7.50 -6.48 -8.47
N CYS A 30 6.66 -5.45 -8.61
CA CYS A 30 6.51 -4.72 -9.88
C CYS A 30 7.24 -3.37 -9.90
N LYS A 31 7.93 -3.00 -8.81
CA LYS A 31 8.68 -1.76 -8.61
C LYS A 31 7.86 -0.47 -8.72
N THR A 32 6.54 -0.56 -8.86
CA THR A 32 5.59 0.57 -8.83
C THR A 32 5.63 1.25 -7.45
N ILE A 33 5.71 2.58 -7.45
CA ILE A 33 5.54 3.40 -6.26
C ILE A 33 4.04 3.62 -6.05
N ASN A 34 3.53 3.22 -4.88
CA ASN A 34 2.11 3.36 -4.53
C ASN A 34 2.00 4.41 -3.43
N THR A 35 1.21 5.44 -3.68
CA THR A 35 0.93 6.50 -2.71
C THR A 35 -0.46 6.25 -2.14
N PHE A 36 -0.52 6.07 -0.83
CA PHE A 36 -1.76 5.92 -0.07
C PHE A 36 -1.95 7.18 0.77
N ASN A 37 -3.20 7.66 0.88
CA ASN A 37 -3.63 8.76 1.74
C ASN A 37 -4.76 8.29 2.64
#